data_AF-A0A699ZL24-F1
#
_entry.id   AF-A0A699ZL24-F1
#
_cell.length_a   1.000
_cell.length_b   1.000
_cell.length_c   1.000
_cell.angle_alpha   90.00
_cell.angle_beta   90.00
_cell.angle_gamma   90.00
#
_symmetry.space_group_name_H-M   'P 1'
#
loop_
_entity.id
_entity.type
_entity.pdbx_description
1 polymer ?
#
loop_
_entity_poly.entity_id
_entity_poly.type
_entity_poly.pdbx_seq_one_letter_code
_entity_poly.pdbx_strand_id
1 'polypeptide(L)' 'YYLRFIDPGNGQALVDPAKEKYWMPVDLYVGGAEHAVLHLLYARFWHKVLYDLGVVSCKEPFGRLVSQGMILGEQ' A
#
# COMPACT_ATOMS: atom_id res chain seq x y z
N TYR A 1 -5.93 1.41 1.48
CA TYR A 1 -6.25 0.46 2.57
C TYR A 1 -5.05 0.19 3.45
N TYR A 2 -3.85 -0.03 2.90
CA TYR A 2 -2.63 -0.27 3.71
C TYR A 2 -2.38 0.82 4.77
N LEU A 3 -2.60 2.10 4.47
CA LEU A 3 -2.54 3.20 5.47
C LEU A 3 -3.58 3.07 6.60
N ARG A 4 -4.73 2.44 6.34
CA ARG A 4 -5.75 2.27 7.37
C ARG A 4 -5.42 1.13 8.33
N PHE A 5 -4.61 0.16 7.91
CA PHE A 5 -4.16 -0.90 8.81
C PHE A 5 -3.21 -0.40 9.90
N ILE A 6 -2.45 0.66 9.64
CA ILE A 6 -1.54 1.25 10.64
C ILE A 6 -2.26 2.18 11.62
N ASP A 7 -3.45 2.66 11.27
CA ASP A 7 -4.26 3.52 12.14
C ASP A 7 -5.78 3.30 12.00
N PRO A 8 -6.30 2.12 12.37
CA PRO A 8 -7.66 1.69 12.05
C PRO A 8 -8.76 2.41 12.85
N GLY A 9 -8.41 2.98 14.02
CA GLY A 9 -9.36 3.64 14.92
C GLY A 9 -9.44 5.16 14.80
N ASN A 10 -8.66 5.77 13.92
CA ASN A 10 -8.58 7.24 13.84
C ASN A 10 -9.81 7.80 13.11
N GLY A 11 -10.65 8.55 13.82
CA GLY A 11 -11.82 9.24 13.25
C GLY A 11 -11.56 10.69 12.85
N GLN A 12 -10.36 11.22 13.09
CA GLN A 12 -10.03 12.64 12.90
C GLN A 12 -9.16 12.88 11.67
N ALA A 13 -8.35 11.90 11.26
CA ALA A 13 -7.49 11.97 10.10
C ALA A 13 -7.46 10.65 9.33
N LEU A 14 -6.93 10.70 8.10
CA LEU A 14 -6.74 9.52 7.27
C LEU A 14 -5.73 8.54 7.90
N VAL A 15 -4.65 9.08 8.46
CA VAL A 15 -3.61 8.37 9.22
C VAL A 15 -2.84 9.38 10.09
N ASP A 16 -2.45 8.98 11.30
CA ASP A 16 -1.51 9.75 12.13
C ASP A 16 -0.11 9.83 11.46
N PRO A 17 0.47 11.03 11.26
CA PRO A 17 1.77 11.19 10.59
C PRO A 17 2.94 10.47 11.28
N ALA A 18 2.91 10.30 12.60
CA ALA A 18 3.94 9.57 13.33
C ALA A 18 3.84 8.07 13.08
N LYS A 19 2.61 7.52 13.01
CA LYS A 19 2.39 6.12 12.64
C LYS A 19 2.73 5.86 11.18
N GLU A 20 2.40 6.79 10.29
CA GLU A 20 2.77 6.73 8.88
C GLU A 20 4.28 6.63 8.72
N LYS A 21 5.04 7.56 9.30
CA LYS A 21 6.51 7.57 9.22
C LYS A 21 7.18 6.33 9.81
N TYR A 22 6.55 5.70 10.80
CA TYR A 22 7.10 4.51 11.43
C TYR A 22 6.90 3.25 10.57
N TRP A 23 5.73 3.09 9.96
CA TRP A 23 5.36 1.86 9.26
C TRP A 23 5.54 1.91 7.74
N MET A 24 5.65 3.10 7.14
CA MET A 24 5.78 3.27 5.71
C MET A 24 7.23 3.53 5.28
N PRO A 25 7.63 3.10 4.07
CA PRO A 25 6.83 2.36 3.09
C PRO A 25 6.63 0.88 3.46
N VAL A 26 5.68 0.21 2.82
CA VAL A 26 5.53 -1.25 2.98
C VAL A 26 6.76 -1.93 2.37
N ASP A 27 7.53 -2.65 3.17
CA ASP A 27 8.76 -3.30 2.73
C ASP A 27 8.53 -4.34 1.62
N LEU A 28 7.53 -5.20 1.81
CA LEU A 28 7.20 -6.29 0.90
C LEU A 28 5.70 -6.38 0.67
N TYR A 29 5.28 -6.16 -0.58
CA TYR A 29 3.93 -6.42 -1.04
C TYR A 29 3.90 -7.73 -1.84
N VAL A 30 3.06 -8.68 -1.41
CA VAL A 30 2.85 -9.96 -2.10
C VAL A 30 1.44 -9.99 -2.69
N GLY A 31 1.32 -10.25 -3.98
CA GLY A 31 0.03 -10.37 -4.66
C GLY A 31 0.19 -10.91 -6.07
N GLY A 32 -0.80 -11.66 -6.57
CA GLY A 32 -0.74 -12.25 -7.89
C GLY A 32 -0.61 -11.22 -9.02
N ALA A 33 -0.08 -11.65 -10.16
CA ALA A 33 0.16 -10.79 -11.33
C ALA A 33 -1.14 -10.16 -11.86
N GLU A 34 -2.29 -10.79 -11.61
CA GLU A 34 -3.61 -10.27 -11.93
C GLU A 34 -3.92 -8.90 -11.26
N HIS A 35 -3.26 -8.58 -10.15
CA HIS A 35 -3.42 -7.30 -9.46
C HIS A 35 -2.47 -6.20 -9.97
N ALA A 36 -1.56 -6.53 -10.90
CA ALA A 36 -0.48 -5.64 -11.30
C ALA A 36 -0.94 -4.40 -12.08
N VAL A 37 -1.99 -4.52 -12.89
CA VAL A 37 -2.42 -3.42 -13.79
C VAL A 37 -3.46 -2.51 -13.16
N LEU A 38 -4.34 -3.03 -12.30
CA LEU A 38 -5.41 -2.24 -11.67
C LEU A 38 -5.03 -1.83 -10.25
N HIS A 39 -4.98 -2.79 -9.33
CA HIS A 39 -4.82 -2.50 -7.92
C HIS A 39 -3.53 -1.74 -7.62
N LEU A 40 -2.39 -2.21 -8.16
CA LEU A 40 -1.12 -1.54 -7.94
C LEU A 40 -1.07 -0.15 -8.58
N LEU A 41 -1.71 0.03 -9.74
CA LEU A 41 -1.81 1.34 -10.38
C LEU A 41 -2.63 2.32 -9.53
N TYR A 42 -3.80 1.89 -9.05
CA TYR A 42 -4.63 2.71 -8.17
C TYR A 42 -3.94 3.01 -6.83
N ALA A 43 -3.25 2.03 -6.24
CA ALA A 43 -2.52 2.22 -4.99
C ALA A 43 -1.41 3.27 -5.14
N ARG A 44 -0.65 3.23 -6.25
CA ARG A 44 0.38 4.23 -6.55
C ARG A 44 -0.22 5.59 -6.85
N PHE A 45 -1.28 5.65 -7.64
CA PHE A 45 -1.97 6.90 -7.98
C PHE A 45 -2.44 7.63 -6.70
N TRP A 46 -3.22 6.94 -5.86
CA TRP A 46 -3.72 7.53 -4.63
C TRP A 46 -2.60 7.90 -3.65
N HIS A 47 -1.54 7.10 -3.58
CA HIS A 47 -0.40 7.43 -2.73
C HIS A 47 0.29 8.73 -3.17
N LYS A 48 0.44 8.96 -4.48
CA LYS A 48 1.00 10.21 -5.02
C LYS A 48 0.11 11.40 -4.74
N VAL A 49 -1.20 11.26 -4.93
CA VAL A 49 -2.17 12.31 -4.55
C VAL A 49 -2.03 12.66 -3.07
N LEU A 50 -1.93 11.65 -2.19
CA LEU A 50 -1.75 11.88 -0.76
C LEU A 50 -0.38 12.49 -0.41
N TYR A 51 0.66 12.17 -1.18
CA TYR A 51 1.99 12.76 -1.03
C TYR A 51 1.96 14.25 -1.41
N ASP A 52 1.33 14.59 -2.54
CA ASP A 52 1.18 15.97 -2.99
C ASP A 52 0.34 16.81 -2.01
N LEU A 53 -0.61 16.20 -1.32
CA LEU A 53 -1.39 16.81 -0.23
C LEU A 53 -0.65 16.84 1.13
N GLY A 54 0.56 16.28 1.23
CA GLY A 54 1.36 16.24 2.45
C GLY A 54 0.86 15.26 3.53
N VAL A 55 -0.02 14.33 3.18
CA VAL A 55 -0.60 13.34 4.12
C VAL A 55 0.36 12.19 4.40
N VAL A 56 1.17 11.79 3.41
CA VAL A 56 2.18 10.74 3.53
C VAL A 56 3.56 11.32 3.25
N SER A 57 4.60 10.73 3.86
CA SER A 57 5.96 11.24 3.78
C SER A 57 6.80 10.60 2.66
N CYS A 58 6.38 9.45 2.14
CA CYS A 58 7.05 8.72 1.07
C CYS A 58 6.31 8.87 -0.29
N LYS A 59 7.05 8.74 -1.39
CA LYS A 59 6.52 8.93 -2.77
C LYS A 59 5.91 7.67 -3.40
N GLU A 60 6.26 6.51 -2.88
CA GLU A 60 5.81 5.21 -3.36
C GLU A 60 5.41 4.32 -2.17
N PRO A 61 4.29 3.61 -2.25
CA PRO A 61 3.75 2.88 -1.11
C PRO A 61 4.44 1.53 -0.82
N PHE A 62 5.11 0.94 -1.81
CA PHE A 62 5.67 -0.42 -1.74
C PHE A 62 7.16 -0.40 -2.14
N GLY A 63 8.04 -0.85 -1.24
CA GLY A 63 9.49 -0.93 -1.48
C GLY A 63 9.88 -2.11 -2.37
N ARG A 64 9.26 -3.28 -2.16
CA ARG A 64 9.41 -4.48 -3.00
C ARG A 64 8.06 -5.09 -3.32
N LEU A 65 7.90 -5.56 -4.56
CA LEU A 65 6.73 -6.30 -5.04
C LEU A 65 7.14 -7.73 -5.40
N VAL A 66 6.41 -8.73 -4.90
CA VAL A 66 6.59 -10.14 -5.28
C VAL A 66 5.27 -10.70 -5.78
N SER A 67 5.27 -11.21 -7.01
CA SER A 67 4.11 -11.88 -7.58
C SER A 67 4.15 -13.38 -7.32
N GLN A 68 3.20 -13.87 -6.53
CA GLN A 68 3.02 -15.29 -6.29
C GLN A 68 2.49 -15.97 -7.57
N GLY A 69 3.02 -17.16 -7.90
CA GLY A 69 2.46 -18.02 -8.93
C GLY A 69 1.15 -18.68 -8.51
N MET A 70 0.40 -19.21 -9.48
CA MET A 70 -0.83 -19.96 -9.21
C MET A 70 -0.52 -21.33 -8.59
N ILE A 71 -1.30 -21.72 -7.57
CA ILE A 71 -1.26 -23.09 -7.03
C ILE A 71 -2.12 -23.98 -7.94
N LEU A 72 -1.52 -25.03 -8.50
CA LEU A 72 -2.22 -26.05 -9.30
C LEU A 72 -2.51 -27.28 -8.44
N GLY A 73 -3.59 -28.00 -8.71
CA GLY A 73 -3.94 -29.28 -8.07
C GLY A 73 -3.88 -30.45 -9.05
N GLU A 74 -3.64 -31.66 -8.55
CA GLU A 74 -3.73 -32.90 -9.36
C GLU A 74 -5.19 -33.18 -9.74
N GLN A 75 -5.40 -33.67 -10.97
CA GLN A 75 -6.72 -34.08 -11.47
C GLN A 75 -7.11 -35.45 -10.95
#